data_AF-A0A966Y4T1-F1
#
_entry.id   AF-A0A966Y4T1-F1
#
_cell.length_a   1.000
_cell.length_b   1.000
_cell.length_c   1.000
_cell.angle_alpha   90.00
_cell.angle_beta   90.00
_cell.angle_gamma   90.00
#
_symmetry.space_group_name_H-M   'P 1'
#
loop_
_entity.id
_entity.type
_entity.pdbx_description
1 polymer ?
#
loop_
_entity_poly.entity_id
_entity_poly.type
_entity_poly.pdbx_seq_one_letter_code
_entity_poly.pdbx_strand_id
1 'polypeptide(L)'
;MTLTVEKLANDTIDVRELHRAGLLVGEWATLRPSFRWPSIATMRVARYRVLVELRNQSAPQGIRVSWTRCHYGGFRPWLNCPHCDRRVVRLFKGFGGYCCRACCGNPIYESQRRSAKARAYLQAYRLRQRLGGSRPVVDAIPARPPGMGLKTYARLCTRVERLERPLVGSRVLRYAPRWIAPLAY
;
A
#
# COMPACT_ATOMS: atom_id res chain seq x y z
N MET A 1 -10.34 -14.65 -3.24
CA MET A 1 -9.94 -13.29 -2.80
C MET A 1 -8.91 -12.72 -3.77
N THR A 2 -9.17 -11.57 -4.41
CA THR A 2 -8.16 -10.93 -5.29
C THR A 2 -6.98 -10.44 -4.47
N LEU A 3 -5.77 -10.83 -4.88
CA LEU A 3 -4.51 -10.48 -4.26
C LEU A 3 -4.14 -9.03 -4.61
N THR A 4 -3.83 -8.18 -3.61
CA THR A 4 -3.44 -6.77 -3.83
C THR A 4 -2.03 -6.52 -3.32
N VAL A 5 -1.38 -5.47 -3.84
CA VAL A 5 -0.02 -5.08 -3.41
C VAL A 5 0.02 -4.79 -1.90
N GLU A 6 -1.00 -4.14 -1.36
CA GLU A 6 -1.11 -3.79 0.07
C GLU A 6 -1.25 -5.04 0.95
N LYS A 7 -1.98 -6.06 0.48
CA LYS A 7 -2.06 -7.35 1.19
C LYS A 7 -0.72 -8.09 1.19
N LEU A 8 0.04 -7.98 0.11
CA LEU A 8 1.39 -8.54 0.04
C LEU A 8 2.42 -7.72 0.82
N ALA A 9 2.15 -6.44 1.12
CA ALA A 9 3.11 -5.53 1.74
C ALA A 9 3.56 -5.97 3.14
N ASN A 10 2.73 -6.77 3.83
CA ASN A 10 3.00 -7.26 5.18
C ASN A 10 4.28 -8.12 5.26
N ASP A 11 4.57 -8.93 4.24
CA ASP A 11 5.78 -9.77 4.19
C ASP A 11 6.62 -9.42 2.95
N THR A 12 7.42 -8.36 3.10
CA THR A 12 8.24 -7.79 2.01
C THR A 12 9.62 -7.37 2.48
N ILE A 13 10.63 -7.63 1.64
CA ILE A 13 11.98 -7.10 1.81
C ILE A 13 12.05 -5.78 1.04
N ASP A 14 12.19 -4.65 1.76
CA ASP A 14 12.40 -3.33 1.17
C ASP A 14 13.87 -2.93 1.31
N VAL A 15 14.55 -2.69 0.18
CA VAL A 15 15.97 -2.31 0.16
C VAL A 15 16.23 -1.01 0.89
N ARG A 16 15.24 -0.12 0.96
CA ARG A 16 15.36 1.16 1.68
C ARG A 16 15.32 0.96 3.19
N GLU A 17 14.59 -0.05 3.67
CA GLU A 17 14.58 -0.43 5.08
C GLU A 17 15.96 -0.95 5.48
N LEU A 18 16.54 -1.84 4.65
CA LEU A 18 17.91 -2.36 4.85
C LEU A 18 18.97 -1.25 4.79
N HIS A 19 18.85 -0.33 3.82
CA HIS A 19 19.79 0.79 3.67
C HIS A 19 19.74 1.76 4.84
N ARG A 20 18.54 2.15 5.29
CA ARG A 20 18.36 3.05 6.43
C ARG A 20 18.87 2.46 7.74
N ALA A 21 18.79 1.14 7.88
CA ALA A 21 19.35 0.42 9.02
C ALA A 21 20.88 0.26 8.95
N GLY A 22 21.56 0.78 7.92
CA GLY A 22 23.02 0.68 7.79
C GLY A 22 23.52 -0.74 7.48
N LEU A 23 22.65 -1.64 6.99
CA LEU A 23 23.00 -3.05 6.77
C LEU A 23 23.71 -3.30 5.43
N LEU A 24 23.72 -2.31 4.54
CA LEU A 24 24.25 -2.44 3.17
C LEU A 24 25.64 -1.80 2.98
N VAL A 25 26.33 -1.44 4.07
CA VAL A 25 27.53 -0.58 4.00
C VAL A 25 28.85 -1.36 4.09
N GLY A 26 28.83 -2.62 4.54
CA GLY A 26 30.05 -3.39 4.83
C GLY A 26 29.94 -4.90 4.56
N GLU A 27 30.58 -5.68 5.45
CA GLU A 27 30.56 -7.14 5.47
C GLU A 27 29.16 -7.71 5.79
N TRP A 28 29.08 -9.02 6.00
CA TRP A 28 27.84 -9.71 6.30
C TRP A 28 27.29 -9.33 7.68
N ALA A 29 26.16 -8.64 7.71
CA ALA A 29 25.31 -8.51 8.89
C ALA A 29 24.29 -9.66 8.93
N THR A 30 24.13 -10.33 10.07
CA THR A 30 23.14 -11.42 10.25
C THR A 30 21.98 -10.93 11.11
N LEU A 31 20.76 -11.16 10.62
CA LEU A 31 19.50 -10.83 11.28
C LEU A 31 18.72 -12.11 11.52
N ARG A 32 18.07 -12.18 12.68
CA ARG A 32 17.06 -13.20 12.99
C ARG A 32 15.71 -12.54 13.20
N PRO A 33 15.00 -12.20 12.12
CA PRO A 33 13.76 -11.48 12.23
C PRO A 33 12.62 -12.37 12.69
N SER A 34 11.95 -12.00 13.77
CA SER A 34 10.80 -12.75 14.29
C SER A 34 9.46 -12.21 13.79
N PHE A 35 9.22 -10.91 13.91
CA PHE A 35 7.89 -10.33 13.65
C PHE A 35 7.77 -9.60 12.30
N ARG A 36 8.85 -8.93 11.84
CA ARG A 36 8.83 -8.14 10.60
C ARG A 36 8.81 -9.00 9.33
N TRP A 37 9.48 -10.16 9.38
CA TRP A 37 9.60 -11.12 8.29
C TRP A 37 9.37 -12.55 8.80
N PRO A 38 8.11 -12.93 9.06
CA PRO A 38 7.78 -14.20 9.71
C PRO A 38 8.24 -15.42 8.90
N SER A 39 8.32 -15.29 7.57
CA SER A 39 8.78 -16.36 6.68
C SER A 39 10.29 -16.61 6.72
N ILE A 40 11.08 -15.70 7.30
CA ILE A 40 12.53 -15.73 7.30
C ILE A 40 13.03 -16.33 8.62
N ALA A 41 13.91 -17.33 8.54
CA ALA A 41 14.62 -17.88 9.69
C ALA A 41 15.85 -17.01 10.00
N THR A 42 16.68 -16.79 8.98
CA THR A 42 17.90 -15.99 9.06
C THR A 42 18.01 -15.14 7.80
N MET A 43 18.46 -13.89 7.94
CA MET A 43 18.81 -13.04 6.81
C MET A 43 20.25 -12.55 6.97
N ARG A 44 21.08 -12.77 5.97
CA ARG A 44 22.44 -12.23 5.92
C ARG A 44 22.47 -11.15 4.86
N VAL A 45 22.89 -9.95 5.22
CA VAL A 45 22.89 -8.76 4.36
C VAL A 45 24.32 -8.28 4.21
N ALA A 46 24.75 -8.04 2.98
CA ALA A 46 26.01 -7.41 2.64
C ALA A 46 25.79 -6.36 1.55
N ARG A 47 26.82 -5.57 1.23
CA ARG A 47 26.73 -4.47 0.26
C ARG A 47 26.14 -4.86 -1.10
N TYR A 48 26.47 -6.05 -1.62
CA TYR A 48 26.06 -6.48 -2.97
C TYR A 48 25.17 -7.73 -3.00
N ARG A 49 24.86 -8.31 -1.84
CA ARG A 49 24.06 -9.54 -1.74
C ARG A 49 23.25 -9.57 -0.46
N VAL A 50 22.05 -10.14 -0.56
CA VAL A 50 21.21 -10.56 0.56
C VAL A 50 20.98 -12.05 0.41
N LEU A 51 21.23 -12.81 1.47
CA LEU A 51 20.91 -14.23 1.57
C LEU A 51 19.77 -14.38 2.57
N VAL A 52 18.73 -15.10 2.17
CA VAL A 52 17.54 -15.32 2.98
C VAL A 52 17.34 -16.81 3.18
N GLU A 53 17.48 -17.28 4.42
CA GLU A 53 17.08 -18.62 4.83
C GLU A 53 15.62 -18.58 5.21
N LEU A 54 14.79 -19.33 4.49
CA LEU A 54 13.35 -19.36 4.70
C LEU A 54 13.00 -20.55 5.59
N ARG A 55 12.06 -20.35 6.52
CA ARG A 55 11.67 -21.42 7.48
C ARG A 55 11.17 -22.70 6.81
N ASN A 56 10.55 -22.56 5.64
CA ASN A 56 9.92 -23.66 4.92
C ASN A 56 10.73 -24.14 3.72
N GLN A 57 12.02 -23.79 3.62
CA GLN A 57 12.90 -24.23 2.54
C GLN A 57 14.29 -24.60 3.04
N SER A 58 14.84 -25.65 2.45
CA SER A 58 16.17 -26.15 2.78
C SER A 58 17.29 -25.34 2.14
N ALA A 59 17.02 -24.64 1.03
CA ALA A 59 18.02 -23.86 0.31
C ALA A 59 17.86 -22.35 0.58
N PRO A 60 18.96 -21.62 0.87
CA PRO A 60 18.90 -20.18 1.01
C PRO A 60 18.63 -19.50 -0.33
N GLN A 61 17.79 -18.47 -0.30
CA GLN A 61 17.51 -17.64 -1.47
C GLN A 61 18.54 -16.51 -1.56
N GLY A 62 19.32 -16.48 -2.65
CA GLY A 62 20.25 -15.40 -2.95
C GLY A 62 19.64 -14.27 -3.76
N ILE A 63 19.80 -13.04 -3.28
CA ILE A 63 19.29 -11.82 -3.91
C ILE A 63 20.47 -10.89 -4.14
N ARG A 64 20.71 -10.46 -5.39
CA ARG A 64 21.76 -9.49 -5.69
C ARG A 64 21.29 -8.07 -5.35
N VAL A 65 22.22 -7.24 -4.88
CA VAL A 65 22.01 -5.81 -4.64
C VAL A 65 22.84 -5.03 -5.65
N SER A 66 22.19 -4.17 -6.41
CA SER A 66 22.83 -3.24 -7.36
C SER A 66 22.67 -1.81 -6.89
N TRP A 67 23.56 -0.93 -7.34
CA TRP A 67 23.61 0.47 -6.89
C TRP A 67 23.57 1.40 -8.10
N THR A 68 22.89 2.52 -7.94
CA THR A 68 22.85 3.60 -8.94
C THR A 68 23.35 4.89 -8.29
N ARG A 69 24.29 5.58 -8.93
CA ARG A 69 24.76 6.89 -8.46
C ARG A 69 23.63 7.91 -8.60
N CYS A 70 23.43 8.72 -7.57
CA CYS A 70 22.42 9.79 -7.60
C CYS A 70 23.04 11.12 -8.05
N HIS A 71 22.27 11.94 -8.77
CA HIS A 71 22.73 13.25 -9.28
C HIS A 71 23.14 14.21 -8.16
N TYR A 72 22.43 14.22 -7.04
CA TYR A 72 22.69 15.08 -5.88
C TYR A 72 23.64 14.43 -4.85
N GLY A 73 24.44 13.45 -5.25
CA GLY A 73 25.34 12.71 -4.37
C GLY A 73 24.71 11.44 -3.76
N GLY A 74 25.58 10.53 -3.32
CA GLY A 74 25.20 9.24 -2.74
C GLY A 74 24.84 8.15 -3.76
N PHE A 75 24.39 7.02 -3.24
CA PHE A 75 24.02 5.84 -4.02
C PHE A 75 22.64 5.32 -3.63
N ARG A 76 21.88 4.89 -4.61
CA ARG A 76 20.57 4.25 -4.43
C ARG A 76 20.71 2.74 -4.62
N PRO A 77 20.47 1.92 -3.58
CA PRO A 77 20.47 0.48 -3.72
C PRO A 77 19.16 -0.04 -4.35
N TRP A 78 19.27 -1.19 -4.99
CA TRP A 78 18.19 -1.93 -5.64
C TRP A 78 18.36 -3.42 -5.36
N LEU A 79 17.25 -4.13 -5.16
CA LEU A 79 17.23 -5.59 -5.16
C LEU A 79 17.01 -6.09 -6.57
N ASN A 80 17.78 -7.07 -7.00
CA ASN A 80 17.56 -7.76 -8.25
C ASN A 80 16.64 -8.95 -8.00
N CYS A 81 15.53 -9.02 -8.74
CA CYS A 81 14.61 -10.15 -8.64
C CYS A 81 15.31 -11.48 -8.97
N PRO A 82 15.28 -12.50 -8.10
CA PRO A 82 15.91 -13.80 -8.40
C PRO A 82 15.35 -14.51 -9.64
N HIS A 83 14.13 -14.16 -10.08
CA HIS A 83 13.46 -14.83 -11.21
C HIS A 83 13.58 -14.10 -12.54
N CYS A 84 13.63 -12.77 -12.54
CA CYS A 84 13.61 -11.97 -13.77
C CYS A 84 14.70 -10.89 -13.83
N ASP A 85 15.58 -10.87 -12.83
CA ASP A 85 16.70 -9.93 -12.66
C ASP A 85 16.35 -8.43 -12.67
N ARG A 86 15.06 -8.08 -12.72
CA ARG A 86 14.60 -6.70 -12.70
C ARG A 86 15.03 -6.04 -11.37
N ARG A 87 15.60 -4.83 -11.48
CA ARG A 87 15.90 -3.96 -10.34
C ARG A 87 14.61 -3.45 -9.73
N VAL A 88 14.38 -3.75 -8.47
CA VAL A 88 13.20 -3.35 -7.71
C VAL A 88 13.58 -2.88 -6.32
N VAL A 89 12.74 -2.05 -5.74
CA VAL A 89 12.91 -1.59 -4.35
C VAL A 89 12.41 -2.63 -3.36
N ARG A 90 11.37 -3.39 -3.76
CA ARG A 90 10.69 -4.37 -2.89
C ARG A 90 10.61 -5.72 -3.56
N LEU A 91 10.89 -6.75 -2.78
CA LEU A 91 10.51 -8.12 -3.08
C LEU A 91 9.41 -8.55 -2.12
N PHE A 92 8.42 -9.28 -2.65
CA PHE A 92 7.25 -9.74 -1.93
C PHE A 92 7.34 -11.23 -1.71
N LYS A 93 6.84 -11.70 -0.56
CA LYS A 93 6.69 -13.14 -0.34
C LYS A 93 5.70 -13.73 -1.36
N GLY A 94 6.15 -14.70 -2.15
CA GLY A 94 5.36 -15.37 -3.18
C GLY A 94 6.10 -16.56 -3.79
N PHE A 95 5.37 -17.53 -4.35
CA PHE A 95 5.95 -18.71 -5.05
C PHE A 95 7.04 -19.45 -4.27
N GLY A 96 6.90 -19.57 -2.94
CA GLY A 96 7.94 -20.18 -2.12
C GLY A 96 9.23 -19.35 -2.13
N GLY A 97 9.17 -18.03 -2.02
CA GLY A 97 10.38 -17.20 -1.99
C GLY A 97 10.04 -15.71 -1.89
N TYR A 98 11.02 -14.86 -2.13
CA TYR A 98 10.81 -13.44 -2.37
C TYR A 98 10.99 -13.13 -3.86
N CYS A 99 9.94 -12.59 -4.48
CA CYS A 99 9.90 -12.26 -5.91
C CYS A 99 9.49 -10.79 -6.14
N CYS A 100 9.77 -10.25 -7.32
CA CYS A 100 9.26 -8.93 -7.67
C CYS A 100 7.75 -8.98 -7.97
N ARG A 101 7.08 -7.82 -7.88
CA ARG A 101 5.63 -7.71 -8.15
C ARG A 101 5.20 -8.39 -9.45
N ALA A 102 5.96 -8.21 -10.53
CA ALA A 102 5.64 -8.80 -11.83
C ALA A 102 5.69 -10.33 -11.79
N CYS A 103 6.73 -10.91 -11.19
CA CYS A 103 6.87 -12.36 -11.00
C CYS A 103 5.83 -12.92 -10.03
N CYS A 104 5.39 -12.13 -9.04
CA CYS A 104 4.35 -12.53 -8.11
C CYS A 104 2.92 -12.41 -8.71
N GLY A 105 2.76 -12.39 -10.04
CA GLY A 105 1.47 -12.31 -10.74
C GLY A 105 0.94 -10.89 -10.99
N ASN A 106 1.78 -9.87 -10.81
CA ASN A 106 1.45 -8.45 -10.99
C ASN A 106 0.14 -8.00 -10.31
N PRO A 107 -0.01 -8.22 -8.99
CA PRO A 107 -1.24 -7.86 -8.29
C PRO A 107 -1.52 -6.35 -8.43
N ILE A 108 -2.80 -6.03 -8.53
CA ILE A 108 -3.28 -4.65 -8.59
C ILE A 108 -3.15 -3.96 -7.24
N TYR A 109 -3.03 -2.64 -7.25
CA TYR A 109 -3.17 -1.86 -6.02
C TYR A 109 -4.63 -1.89 -5.55
N GLU A 110 -4.86 -1.82 -4.25
CA GLU A 110 -6.21 -1.73 -3.68
C GLU A 110 -6.94 -0.48 -4.20
N SER A 111 -6.21 0.61 -4.44
CA SER A 111 -6.74 1.82 -5.09
C SER A 111 -7.32 1.53 -6.50
N GLN A 112 -6.73 0.60 -7.25
CA GLN A 112 -7.21 0.19 -8.58
C GLN A 112 -8.46 -0.70 -8.50
N ARG A 113 -8.69 -1.37 -7.36
CA ARG A 113 -9.97 -2.07 -7.11
C ARG A 113 -11.12 -1.11 -6.82
N ARG A 114 -10.84 0.15 -6.50
CA ARG A 114 -11.89 1.14 -6.23
C ARG A 114 -12.52 1.58 -7.54
N SER A 115 -13.72 1.05 -7.81
CA SER A 115 -14.54 1.51 -8.93
C SER A 115 -14.74 3.03 -8.86
N ALA A 116 -15.01 3.68 -10.00
CA ALA A 116 -15.31 5.11 -10.04
C ALA A 116 -16.41 5.48 -9.04
N LYS A 117 -17.43 4.62 -8.90
CA LYS A 117 -18.53 4.77 -7.94
C LYS A 117 -18.06 4.62 -6.48
N ALA A 118 -17.18 3.68 -6.16
CA ALA A 118 -16.60 3.54 -4.82
C ALA A 118 -15.76 4.77 -4.41
N ARG A 119 -14.99 5.33 -5.36
CA ARG A 119 -14.23 6.56 -5.12
C ARG A 119 -15.15 7.77 -4.92
N ALA A 120 -16.17 7.91 -5.76
CA ALA A 120 -17.17 8.99 -5.64
C ALA A 120 -17.93 8.90 -4.30
N TYR A 121 -18.32 7.69 -3.87
CA TYR A 121 -18.94 7.46 -2.57
C TYR A 121 -18.05 7.91 -1.42
N LEU A 122 -16.76 7.54 -1.40
CA LEU A 122 -15.85 7.98 -0.34
C LEU A 122 -15.67 9.50 -0.30
N GLN A 123 -15.58 10.13 -1.47
CA GLN A 123 -15.45 11.58 -1.54
C GLN A 123 -16.71 12.28 -1.03
N ALA A 124 -17.90 11.80 -1.42
CA ALA A 124 -19.17 12.30 -0.91
C ALA A 124 -19.27 12.12 0.62
N TYR A 125 -18.91 10.94 1.13
CA TYR A 125 -18.90 10.64 2.57
C TYR A 125 -17.99 11.59 3.35
N ARG A 126 -16.75 11.81 2.89
CA ARG A 126 -15.81 12.75 3.56
C ARG A 126 -16.29 14.20 3.54
N LEU A 127 -16.94 14.63 2.46
CA LEU A 127 -17.50 15.98 2.38
C LEU A 127 -18.71 16.13 3.30
N ARG A 128 -19.59 15.12 3.37
CA ARG A 128 -20.71 15.08 4.30
C ARG A 128 -20.26 15.07 5.75
N GLN A 129 -19.21 14.33 6.09
CA GLN A 129 -18.63 14.34 7.45
C GLN A 129 -18.21 15.75 7.89
N ARG A 130 -17.67 16.58 6.99
CA ARG A 130 -17.37 18.00 7.28
C ARG A 130 -18.62 18.85 7.55
N LEU A 131 -19.78 18.40 7.08
CA LEU A 131 -21.09 19.00 7.34
C LEU A 131 -21.78 18.36 8.56
N GLY A 132 -21.15 17.41 9.26
CA GLY A 132 -21.78 16.64 10.35
C GLY A 132 -22.68 15.50 9.86
N GLY A 133 -22.53 15.08 8.60
CA GLY A 133 -23.39 14.10 7.94
C GLY A 133 -22.82 12.68 7.89
N SER A 134 -23.74 11.75 7.64
CA SER A 134 -23.50 10.32 7.57
C SER A 134 -23.50 9.80 6.12
N ARG A 135 -24.40 8.88 5.75
CA ARG A 135 -24.29 8.06 4.55
C ARG A 135 -24.69 8.84 3.29
N PRO A 136 -23.82 8.92 2.26
CA PRO A 136 -24.14 9.49 0.96
C PRO A 136 -25.37 8.84 0.34
N VAL A 137 -26.18 9.63 -0.36
CA VAL A 137 -27.42 9.23 -1.07
C VAL A 137 -28.57 8.76 -0.18
N VAL A 138 -28.29 8.13 0.97
CA VAL A 138 -29.31 7.58 1.87
C VAL A 138 -29.88 8.64 2.79
N ASP A 139 -28.99 9.38 3.46
CA ASP A 139 -29.41 10.40 4.41
C ASP A 139 -29.52 11.75 3.68
N ALA A 140 -30.33 12.68 4.19
CA ALA A 140 -30.37 14.04 3.63
C ALA A 140 -29.02 14.76 3.82
N ILE A 141 -28.71 15.74 2.97
CA ILE A 141 -27.52 16.58 3.18
C ILE A 141 -27.76 17.39 4.46
N PRO A 142 -26.82 17.36 5.45
CA PRO A 142 -27.01 18.07 6.70
C PRO A 142 -27.15 19.58 6.49
N ALA A 143 -27.85 20.21 7.45
CA ALA A 143 -27.88 21.66 7.55
C ALA A 143 -26.48 22.25 7.73
N ARG A 144 -26.33 23.52 7.37
CA ARG A 144 -25.06 24.25 7.48
C ARG A 144 -24.54 24.24 8.92
N PRO A 145 -23.31 23.77 9.18
CA PRO A 145 -22.71 23.84 10.50
C PRO A 145 -22.50 25.29 10.98
N PRO A 146 -22.55 25.54 12.30
CA PRO A 146 -22.16 26.82 12.88
C PRO A 146 -20.75 27.24 12.45
N GLY A 147 -20.53 28.53 12.21
CA GLY A 147 -19.24 29.06 11.77
C GLY A 147 -18.85 28.80 10.31
N MET A 148 -19.62 27.99 9.55
CA MET A 148 -19.36 27.79 8.13
C MET A 148 -20.02 28.89 7.28
N GLY A 149 -19.26 29.62 6.47
CA GLY A 149 -19.80 30.63 5.56
C GLY A 149 -20.75 30.05 4.49
N LEU A 150 -21.80 30.79 4.13
CA LEU A 150 -22.85 30.37 3.17
C LEU A 150 -22.28 29.93 1.82
N LYS A 151 -21.31 30.68 1.26
CA LYS A 151 -20.65 30.35 -0.01
C LYS A 151 -19.91 29.00 0.04
N THR A 152 -19.24 28.73 1.17
CA THR A 152 -18.52 27.47 1.40
C THR A 152 -19.49 26.31 1.51
N TYR A 153 -20.58 26.49 2.26
CA TYR A 153 -21.63 25.49 2.39
C TYR A 153 -22.25 25.14 1.04
N ALA A 154 -22.69 26.14 0.26
CA ALA A 154 -23.25 25.92 -1.07
C ALA A 154 -22.29 25.16 -1.99
N ARG A 155 -21.01 25.54 -2.02
CA ARG A 155 -19.98 24.83 -2.80
C ARG A 155 -19.81 23.37 -2.37
N LEU A 156 -19.88 23.09 -1.07
CA LEU A 156 -19.81 21.71 -0.57
C LEU A 156 -21.05 20.90 -0.96
N CYS A 157 -22.25 21.48 -0.84
CA CYS A 157 -23.50 20.82 -1.26
C CYS A 157 -23.49 20.49 -2.76
N THR A 158 -23.17 21.45 -3.64
CA THR A 158 -23.06 21.20 -5.09
C THR A 158 -22.03 20.11 -5.42
N ARG A 159 -20.94 20.04 -4.66
CA ARG A 159 -19.92 19.00 -4.86
C ARG A 159 -20.41 17.63 -4.40
N VAL A 160 -21.12 17.56 -3.27
CA VAL A 160 -21.75 16.33 -2.76
C VAL A 160 -22.77 15.81 -3.77
N GLU A 161 -23.70 16.66 -4.22
CA GLU A 161 -24.73 16.31 -5.22
C GLU A 161 -24.11 15.75 -6.50
N ARG A 162 -23.06 16.39 -7.02
CA ARG A 162 -22.36 15.92 -8.23
C ARG A 162 -21.74 14.54 -8.04
N LEU A 163 -21.18 14.27 -6.86
CA LEU A 163 -20.58 12.98 -6.53
C LEU A 163 -21.64 11.91 -6.26
N GLU A 164 -22.81 12.29 -5.76
CA GLU A 164 -23.92 11.39 -5.42
C GLU A 164 -24.79 11.01 -6.61
N ARG A 165 -24.95 11.89 -7.60
CA ARG A 165 -25.72 11.63 -8.83
C ARG A 165 -25.40 10.28 -9.50
N PRO A 166 -24.13 9.88 -9.75
CA PRO A 166 -23.82 8.57 -10.36
C PRO A 166 -23.93 7.38 -9.40
N LEU A 167 -24.19 7.61 -8.11
CA LEU A 167 -24.28 6.58 -7.08
C LEU A 167 -25.71 6.06 -6.90
N VAL A 168 -26.73 6.85 -7.28
CA VAL A 168 -28.14 6.46 -7.23
C VAL A 168 -28.35 5.13 -7.97
N GLY A 169 -29.01 4.17 -7.31
CA GLY A 169 -29.25 2.83 -7.86
C GLY A 169 -28.01 1.94 -8.00
N SER A 170 -26.83 2.40 -7.60
CA SER A 170 -25.60 1.61 -7.75
C SER A 170 -25.39 0.59 -6.64
N ARG A 171 -24.73 -0.53 -6.96
CA ARG A 171 -24.41 -1.60 -5.99
C ARG A 171 -23.57 -1.13 -4.79
N VAL A 172 -22.89 0.02 -4.89
CA VAL A 172 -22.07 0.57 -3.80
C VAL A 172 -22.93 1.04 -2.60
N LEU A 173 -24.21 1.30 -2.81
CA LEU A 173 -25.15 1.70 -1.74
C LEU A 173 -25.71 0.50 -0.97
N ARG A 174 -25.76 -0.69 -1.59
CA ARG A 174 -26.31 -1.91 -0.96
C ARG A 174 -25.39 -2.48 0.13
N TYR A 175 -24.10 -2.23 0.02
CA TYR A 175 -23.11 -2.63 1.01
C TYR A 175 -22.31 -1.38 1.40
N ALA A 176 -22.55 -0.83 2.58
CA ALA A 176 -21.69 0.20 3.13
C ALA A 176 -20.22 -0.30 3.02
N PRO A 177 -19.34 0.41 2.31
CA PRO A 177 -18.01 -0.12 2.06
C PRO A 177 -17.28 -0.39 3.37
N ARG A 178 -16.89 -1.66 3.61
CA ARG A 178 -16.23 -2.11 4.85
C ARG A 178 -14.96 -1.33 5.25
N TRP A 179 -14.38 -0.56 4.33
CA TRP A 179 -13.21 0.29 4.55
C TRP A 179 -13.55 1.74 4.95
N ILE A 180 -14.83 2.06 5.07
CA ILE A 180 -15.31 3.26 5.78
C ILE A 180 -15.51 2.81 7.23
N ALA A 181 -14.38 2.58 7.92
CA ALA A 181 -14.43 2.60 9.37
C ALA A 181 -14.82 4.02 9.76
N PRO A 182 -15.86 4.24 10.59
CA PRO A 182 -15.99 5.52 11.26
C PRO A 182 -14.66 5.75 11.97
N LEU A 183 -14.02 6.89 11.73
CA LEU A 183 -12.95 7.33 12.63
C LEU A 183 -13.66 7.55 13.96
N ALA A 184 -13.59 6.56 14.83
CA ALA A 184 -13.90 6.72 16.24
C ALA A 184 -12.94 7.80 16.73
N TYR A 185 -13.48 8.98 16.98
CA TYR A 185 -12.85 10.00 17.80
C TYR A 185 -13.22 9.69 19.25
#